data_AF-A0A1Y0H617-F1
#
_entry.id   AF-A0A1Y0H617-F1
#
_cell.length_a   1.000
_cell.length_b   1.000
_cell.length_c   1.000
_cell.angle_alpha   90.00
_cell.angle_beta   90.00
_cell.angle_gamma   90.00
#
_symmetry.space_group_name_H-M   'P 1'
#
loop_
_entity.id
_entity.type
_entity.pdbx_description
1 polymer ?
#
loop_
_entity_poly.entity_id
_entity_poly.type
_entity_poly.pdbx_seq_one_letter_code
_entity_poly.pdbx_strand_id
1 'polypeptide(L)'
;MYGSKKLDGKARGIMNKIVTAFALCAMVGSAHALSLVQVGPNPTGSSTLFRGTGTANTGNQKARLELAGLSTIQGGNPGNGWFYGNNPRSWEMSWNNTNKTVSWKLFSSSDWTGPEATNGLMNGAPVFQSGNDLVGLAFGRSLATDTSLNLDNIMFNAGSGWVDINSEEGLFTGGGFTKTYYAFNGTMTDWVLRGTANFPAGTTTGDSMRFFVEGVQAVPEPGTMVALGLGLAAMARRKRKAQVR
;
A
#
# COMPACT_ATOMS: atom_id res chain seq x y z
N MET A 1 7.02 7.73 73.38
CA MET A 1 6.01 8.22 72.41
C MET A 1 6.58 8.05 71.02
N TYR A 2 5.89 7.25 70.21
CA TYR A 2 6.39 6.59 69.01
C TYR A 2 6.44 7.53 67.80
N GLY A 3 7.63 7.62 67.19
CA GLY A 3 7.85 8.23 65.87
C GLY A 3 7.27 7.36 64.75
N SER A 4 6.68 8.02 63.76
CA SER A 4 5.96 7.42 62.64
C SER A 4 6.85 6.50 61.81
N LYS A 5 6.50 5.21 61.77
CA LYS A 5 7.08 4.24 60.86
C LYS A 5 6.62 4.50 59.42
N LYS A 6 7.59 4.56 58.50
CA LYS A 6 7.41 4.34 57.06
C LYS A 6 6.77 2.97 56.82
N LEU A 7 5.78 2.91 55.94
CA LEU A 7 5.41 1.71 55.19
C LEU A 7 5.03 2.09 53.76
N ASP A 8 5.48 1.22 52.86
CA ASP A 8 5.51 1.31 51.41
C ASP A 8 4.13 1.40 50.74
N GLY A 9 4.09 2.10 49.60
CA GLY A 9 2.90 2.24 48.77
C GLY A 9 3.24 2.12 47.29
N LYS A 10 3.77 0.96 46.93
CA LYS A 10 4.15 0.45 45.60
C LYS A 10 2.92 0.29 44.68
N ALA A 11 2.08 1.33 44.55
CA ALA A 11 0.78 1.29 43.87
C ALA A 11 0.49 2.58 43.06
N ARG A 12 1.52 3.18 42.46
CA ARG A 12 1.37 4.11 41.32
C ARG A 12 2.07 3.57 40.08
N GLY A 13 2.04 2.25 39.94
CA GLY A 13 2.40 1.56 38.73
C GLY A 13 1.27 1.66 37.71
N ILE A 14 1.67 1.85 36.45
CA ILE A 14 0.91 1.46 35.26
C ILE A 14 -0.23 2.42 34.87
N MET A 15 0.10 3.69 34.58
CA MET A 15 -0.72 4.55 33.69
C MET A 15 0.14 5.72 33.20
N ASN A 16 0.98 5.47 32.17
CA ASN A 16 1.51 6.46 31.21
C ASN A 16 2.74 6.00 30.42
N LYS A 17 2.80 4.72 30.04
CA LYS A 17 3.75 4.25 29.01
C LYS A 17 3.10 3.15 28.17
N ILE A 18 2.11 3.50 27.34
CA ILE A 18 1.91 2.74 26.11
C ILE A 18 3.01 3.23 25.17
N VAL A 19 4.20 2.66 25.35
CA VAL A 19 5.23 2.63 24.33
C VAL A 19 4.73 1.60 23.33
N THR A 20 4.41 2.05 22.13
CA THR A 20 4.12 1.20 20.97
C THR A 20 5.35 0.34 20.70
N ALA A 21 5.40 -0.86 21.27
CA ALA A 21 6.44 -1.83 21.00
C ALA A 21 6.10 -2.55 19.70
N PHE A 22 6.75 -2.14 18.60
CA PHE A 22 6.88 -2.97 17.41
C PHE A 22 7.71 -4.20 17.80
N ALA A 23 7.04 -5.32 18.06
CA ALA A 23 7.70 -6.60 18.24
C ALA A 23 8.06 -7.18 16.87
N LEU A 24 9.30 -7.01 16.45
CA LEU A 24 9.87 -7.74 15.31
C LEU A 24 10.23 -9.15 15.78
N CYS A 25 9.32 -10.10 15.63
CA CYS A 25 9.66 -11.51 15.79
C CYS A 25 10.57 -11.95 14.65
N ALA A 26 11.84 -12.25 14.97
CA ALA A 26 12.71 -13.00 14.08
C ALA A 26 12.20 -14.45 14.01
N MET A 27 11.36 -14.76 13.01
CA MET A 27 10.89 -16.11 12.76
C MET A 27 11.84 -16.81 11.78
N VAL A 28 12.69 -17.70 12.31
CA VAL A 28 13.32 -18.76 11.52
C VAL A 28 12.30 -19.89 11.42
N GLY A 29 11.84 -20.21 10.21
CA GLY A 29 11.08 -21.44 9.93
C GLY A 29 9.58 -21.27 9.72
N SER A 30 9.19 -20.52 8.68
CA SER A 30 8.03 -20.71 7.78
C SER A 30 7.94 -19.42 6.96
N ALA A 31 8.13 -19.47 5.64
CA ALA A 31 7.89 -18.30 4.80
C ALA A 31 6.39 -17.99 4.86
N HIS A 32 6.00 -17.08 5.75
CA HIS A 32 4.63 -16.55 5.74
C HIS A 32 4.46 -15.82 4.42
N ALA A 33 3.44 -16.22 3.66
CA ALA A 33 3.05 -15.52 2.44
C ALA A 33 2.82 -14.03 2.75
N LEU A 34 3.24 -13.16 1.84
CA LEU A 34 3.03 -11.73 1.96
C LEU A 34 1.52 -11.45 2.08
N SER A 35 1.13 -10.63 3.06
CA SER A 35 -0.25 -10.23 3.29
C SER A 35 -0.34 -8.72 3.55
N LEU A 36 -1.54 -8.17 3.38
CA LEU A 36 -1.84 -6.78 3.70
C LEU A 36 -2.52 -6.69 5.08
N VAL A 37 -2.05 -5.75 5.90
CA VAL A 37 -2.66 -5.44 7.19
C VAL A 37 -3.02 -3.96 7.21
N GLN A 38 -4.30 -3.65 7.43
CA GLN A 38 -4.73 -2.26 7.62
C GLN A 38 -4.18 -1.74 8.95
N VAL A 39 -3.43 -0.64 8.94
CA VAL A 39 -2.67 -0.15 10.11
C VAL A 39 -3.01 1.29 10.54
N GLY A 40 -3.78 2.04 9.75
CA GLY A 40 -4.07 3.45 10.02
C GLY A 40 -3.40 4.38 9.00
N PRO A 41 -3.04 5.64 9.33
CA PRO A 41 -2.41 6.54 8.37
C PRO A 41 -1.02 6.04 7.94
N ASN A 42 -0.53 6.54 6.80
CA ASN A 42 0.82 6.26 6.32
C ASN A 42 1.88 6.45 7.43
N PRO A 43 2.88 5.56 7.56
CA PRO A 43 3.95 5.70 8.53
C PRO A 43 4.70 7.03 8.33
N THR A 44 5.14 7.64 9.43
CA THR A 44 6.00 8.83 9.37
C THR A 44 7.30 8.51 8.63
N GLY A 45 7.77 9.42 7.78
CA GLY A 45 8.96 9.20 6.97
C GLY A 45 8.74 8.30 5.75
N SER A 46 7.50 7.94 5.45
CA SER A 46 7.14 7.25 4.19
C SER A 46 6.82 8.23 3.07
N SER A 47 7.00 7.79 1.83
CA SER A 47 6.64 8.54 0.62
C SER A 47 6.04 7.63 -0.44
N THR A 48 5.27 8.20 -1.36
CA THR A 48 4.72 7.46 -2.51
C THR A 48 5.85 7.12 -3.48
N LEU A 49 5.99 5.85 -3.82
CA LEU A 49 6.95 5.31 -4.78
C LEU A 49 6.35 5.22 -6.20
N PHE A 50 5.08 4.83 -6.30
CA PHE A 50 4.31 4.81 -7.54
C PHE A 50 2.83 5.03 -7.23
N ARG A 51 2.06 5.46 -8.22
CA ARG A 51 0.61 5.59 -8.14
C ARG A 51 -0.06 5.19 -9.46
N GLY A 52 -0.89 4.15 -9.43
CA GLY A 52 -1.88 3.88 -10.47
C GLY A 52 -3.15 4.68 -10.19
N THR A 53 -3.67 5.42 -11.17
CA THR A 53 -4.89 6.24 -11.02
C THR A 53 -5.87 5.92 -12.14
N GLY A 54 -7.14 5.71 -11.78
CA GLY A 54 -8.26 5.72 -12.71
C GLY A 54 -9.13 6.96 -12.47
N THR A 55 -9.27 7.79 -13.50
CA THR A 55 -10.04 9.04 -13.43
C THR A 55 -11.26 8.96 -14.35
N ALA A 56 -12.43 9.27 -13.81
CA ALA A 56 -13.59 9.65 -14.60
C ALA A 56 -13.59 11.17 -14.83
N ASN A 57 -13.81 11.58 -16.06
CA ASN A 57 -13.97 12.99 -16.40
C ASN A 57 -14.85 13.04 -17.66
N THR A 58 -15.89 13.86 -17.60
CA THR A 58 -16.91 13.95 -18.65
C THR A 58 -16.37 14.51 -19.98
N GLY A 59 -15.16 15.09 -20.00
CA GLY A 59 -14.49 15.58 -21.20
C GLY A 59 -13.18 14.90 -21.60
N ASN A 60 -12.58 14.05 -20.75
CA ASN A 60 -11.33 13.31 -21.06
C ASN A 60 -11.04 12.24 -20.01
N GLN A 61 -11.15 10.95 -20.33
CA GLN A 61 -10.97 9.88 -19.34
C GLN A 61 -9.61 9.23 -19.48
N LYS A 62 -8.86 9.22 -18.37
CA LYS A 62 -7.46 8.78 -18.39
C LYS A 62 -7.20 7.83 -17.23
N ALA A 63 -6.52 6.74 -17.56
CA ALA A 63 -5.73 6.02 -16.60
C ALA A 63 -4.27 6.45 -16.71
N ARG A 64 -3.57 6.46 -15.59
CA ARG A 64 -2.15 6.83 -15.56
C ARG A 64 -1.41 6.06 -14.49
N LEU A 65 -0.11 5.92 -14.74
CA LEU A 65 0.88 5.42 -13.82
C LEU A 65 1.89 6.54 -13.56
N GLU A 66 1.90 7.06 -12.35
CA GLU A 66 2.89 8.01 -11.85
C GLU A 66 3.99 7.23 -11.11
N LEU A 67 5.25 7.53 -11.39
CA LEU A 67 6.39 6.85 -10.78
C LEU A 67 7.30 7.90 -10.14
N ALA A 68 7.79 7.63 -8.93
CA ALA A 68 8.69 8.56 -8.24
C ALA A 68 9.94 8.81 -9.08
N GLY A 69 10.25 10.10 -9.30
CA GLY A 69 11.42 10.55 -10.05
C GLY A 69 11.30 10.44 -11.58
N LEU A 70 10.13 10.07 -12.13
CA LEU A 70 9.92 9.87 -13.56
C LEU A 70 8.71 10.66 -14.08
N SER A 71 8.60 10.76 -15.41
CA SER A 71 7.43 11.31 -16.06
C SER A 71 6.21 10.37 -15.90
N THR A 72 5.02 10.97 -15.86
CA THR A 72 3.76 10.22 -15.84
C THR A 72 3.59 9.43 -17.12
N ILE A 73 3.34 8.13 -16.98
CA ILE A 73 2.96 7.24 -18.07
C ILE A 73 1.44 7.30 -18.17
N GLN A 74 0.92 7.81 -19.28
CA GLN A 74 -0.52 7.75 -19.55
C GLN A 74 -0.81 6.40 -20.19
N GLY A 75 -1.78 5.67 -19.63
CA GLY A 75 -2.41 4.56 -20.32
C GLY A 75 -3.33 5.11 -21.40
N GLY A 76 -3.92 4.23 -22.21
CA GLY A 76 -4.96 4.62 -23.16
C GLY A 76 -5.89 5.65 -22.51
N ASN A 77 -6.30 6.74 -23.16
CA ASN A 77 -6.69 6.82 -24.56
C ASN A 77 -8.05 6.18 -24.90
N PRO A 78 -8.89 5.68 -23.98
CA PRO A 78 -9.85 4.66 -24.34
C PRO A 78 -11.18 5.32 -24.75
N GLY A 79 -11.13 6.45 -25.46
CA GLY A 79 -12.31 7.27 -25.72
C GLY A 79 -12.97 7.85 -24.46
N ASN A 80 -14.06 8.59 -24.67
CA ASN A 80 -14.89 9.11 -23.58
C ASN A 80 -15.67 7.96 -22.92
N GLY A 81 -15.73 7.92 -21.59
CA GLY A 81 -16.67 7.07 -20.85
C GLY A 81 -16.10 5.84 -20.14
N TRP A 82 -14.79 5.57 -20.19
CA TRP A 82 -14.23 4.31 -19.70
C TRP A 82 -14.69 3.86 -18.31
N PHE A 83 -14.56 4.69 -17.28
CA PHE A 83 -15.05 4.35 -15.94
C PHE A 83 -16.41 5.00 -15.62
N TYR A 84 -17.00 5.73 -16.57
CA TYR A 84 -18.13 6.63 -16.29
C TYR A 84 -19.43 6.15 -16.95
N GLY A 85 -20.57 6.48 -16.34
CA GLY A 85 -21.88 6.24 -16.92
C GLY A 85 -22.33 4.79 -16.84
N ASN A 86 -22.13 4.15 -15.67
CA ASN A 86 -22.51 2.76 -15.41
C ASN A 86 -21.76 1.71 -16.25
N ASN A 87 -20.53 2.03 -16.64
CA ASN A 87 -19.63 1.09 -17.31
C ASN A 87 -18.55 0.62 -16.32
N PRO A 88 -18.82 -0.44 -15.52
CA PRO A 88 -17.80 -0.99 -14.65
C PRO A 88 -16.63 -1.50 -15.46
N ARG A 89 -15.43 -1.17 -14.98
CA ARG A 89 -14.17 -1.60 -15.57
C ARG A 89 -13.25 -2.15 -14.53
N SER A 90 -12.57 -3.19 -14.96
CA SER A 90 -11.63 -3.87 -14.11
C SER A 90 -10.22 -3.39 -14.34
N TRP A 91 -9.43 -3.50 -13.29
CA TRP A 91 -8.06 -3.05 -13.25
C TRP A 91 -7.22 -4.01 -12.42
N GLU A 92 -5.93 -4.01 -12.70
CA GLU A 92 -4.93 -4.79 -11.97
C GLU A 92 -3.65 -3.96 -11.81
N MET A 93 -3.10 -3.96 -10.61
CA MET A 93 -1.75 -3.52 -10.33
C MET A 93 -0.91 -4.71 -9.92
N SER A 94 0.25 -4.87 -10.51
CA SER A 94 1.19 -5.90 -10.11
C SER A 94 2.58 -5.35 -9.86
N TRP A 95 3.28 -5.99 -8.94
CA TRP A 95 4.65 -5.70 -8.59
C TRP A 95 5.50 -6.93 -8.81
N ASN A 96 6.59 -6.74 -9.53
CA ASN A 96 7.65 -7.72 -9.64
C ASN A 96 8.79 -7.29 -8.72
N ASN A 97 8.99 -8.04 -7.65
CA ASN A 97 9.98 -7.74 -6.63
C ASN A 97 11.41 -8.03 -7.10
N THR A 98 11.58 -8.95 -8.05
CA THR A 98 12.89 -9.28 -8.62
C THR A 98 13.41 -8.13 -9.48
N ASN A 99 12.57 -7.63 -10.38
CA ASN A 99 12.91 -6.57 -11.34
C ASN A 99 12.63 -5.17 -10.80
N LYS A 100 11.96 -5.06 -9.64
CA LYS A 100 11.50 -3.79 -9.04
C LYS A 100 10.64 -2.98 -10.01
N THR A 101 9.74 -3.65 -10.70
CA THR A 101 8.83 -3.03 -11.69
C THR A 101 7.40 -3.09 -11.21
N VAL A 102 6.64 -2.06 -11.53
CA VAL A 102 5.19 -2.01 -11.35
C VAL A 102 4.49 -2.00 -12.71
N SER A 103 3.39 -2.74 -12.79
CA SER A 103 2.48 -2.76 -13.93
C SER A 103 1.10 -2.30 -13.48
N TRP A 104 0.47 -1.42 -14.24
CA TRP A 104 -0.90 -0.98 -14.08
C TRP A 104 -1.66 -1.33 -15.35
N LYS A 105 -2.63 -2.23 -15.23
CA LYS A 105 -3.36 -2.83 -16.34
C LYS A 105 -4.85 -2.53 -16.21
N LEU A 106 -5.46 -2.19 -17.34
CA LEU A 106 -6.90 -2.03 -17.47
C LEU A 106 -7.51 -3.07 -18.39
N PHE A 107 -8.70 -3.50 -18.05
CA PHE A 107 -9.50 -4.40 -18.87
C PHE A 107 -10.58 -3.63 -19.63
N SER A 108 -10.96 -4.17 -20.78
CA SER A 108 -12.02 -3.63 -21.65
C SER A 108 -13.44 -3.85 -21.10
N SER A 109 -13.58 -4.62 -20.02
CA SER A 109 -14.84 -4.96 -19.37
C SER A 109 -14.68 -5.02 -17.85
N SER A 110 -15.74 -5.41 -17.14
CA SER A 110 -15.70 -5.74 -15.71
C SER A 110 -15.12 -7.15 -15.44
N ASP A 111 -14.78 -7.92 -16.47
CA ASP A 111 -14.17 -9.25 -16.34
C ASP A 111 -12.65 -9.18 -16.44
N TRP A 112 -11.98 -9.73 -15.42
CA TRP A 112 -10.53 -9.73 -15.24
C TRP A 112 -9.83 -10.78 -16.08
N THR A 113 -10.61 -11.74 -16.59
CA THR A 113 -10.13 -12.76 -17.53
C THR A 113 -10.30 -12.30 -18.99
N GLY A 114 -11.03 -11.20 -19.19
CA GLY A 114 -11.27 -10.62 -20.49
C GLY A 114 -10.04 -9.96 -21.11
N PRO A 115 -10.16 -9.47 -22.35
CA PRO A 115 -9.06 -8.84 -23.05
C PRO A 115 -8.67 -7.51 -22.38
N GLU A 116 -7.37 -7.25 -22.37
CA GLU A 116 -6.82 -5.96 -21.99
C GLU A 116 -7.42 -4.86 -22.88
N ALA A 117 -7.62 -3.68 -22.29
CA ALA A 117 -7.94 -2.48 -23.03
C ALA A 117 -6.85 -2.14 -24.05
N THR A 118 -7.20 -1.52 -25.18
CA THR A 118 -6.19 -0.91 -26.07
C THR A 118 -5.37 0.12 -25.28
N ASN A 119 -4.05 -0.07 -25.23
CA ASN A 119 -3.13 0.71 -24.38
C ASN A 119 -3.45 0.63 -22.88
N GLY A 120 -4.10 -0.44 -22.42
CA GLY A 120 -4.51 -0.65 -21.04
C GLY A 120 -3.35 -0.93 -20.08
N LEU A 121 -2.22 -1.41 -20.60
CA LEU A 121 -1.03 -1.71 -19.82
C LEU A 121 -0.03 -0.54 -19.79
N MET A 122 0.31 -0.13 -18.58
CA MET A 122 1.38 0.82 -18.26
C MET A 122 2.40 0.12 -17.38
N ASN A 123 3.68 0.18 -17.76
CA ASN A 123 4.76 -0.47 -17.02
C ASN A 123 5.86 0.53 -16.69
N GLY A 124 6.50 0.38 -15.54
CA GLY A 124 7.74 1.08 -15.27
C GLY A 124 8.45 0.63 -14.00
N ALA A 125 9.68 1.09 -13.85
CA ALA A 125 10.51 0.85 -12.68
C ALA A 125 10.63 2.15 -11.87
N PRO A 126 9.96 2.27 -10.71
CA PRO A 126 10.08 3.47 -9.90
C PRO A 126 11.48 3.60 -9.28
N VAL A 127 11.91 4.84 -9.03
CA VAL A 127 13.19 5.12 -8.38
C VAL A 127 13.01 5.15 -6.86
N PHE A 128 13.67 4.21 -6.17
CA PHE A 128 13.73 4.21 -4.71
C PHE A 128 14.66 5.31 -4.22
N GLN A 129 14.29 5.92 -3.10
CA GLN A 129 15.26 6.68 -2.31
C GLN A 129 16.28 5.70 -1.72
N SER A 130 17.53 6.14 -1.59
CA SER A 130 18.61 5.27 -1.09
C SER A 130 18.28 4.73 0.30
N GLY A 131 18.33 3.39 0.45
CA GLY A 131 18.06 2.71 1.72
C GLY A 131 16.58 2.51 2.05
N ASN A 132 15.67 2.90 1.16
CA ASN A 132 14.23 2.64 1.33
C ASN A 132 13.81 1.36 0.62
N ASP A 133 12.79 0.73 1.18
CA ASP A 133 12.10 -0.41 0.59
C ASP A 133 10.61 -0.13 0.45
N LEU A 134 9.93 -0.93 -0.37
CA LEU A 134 8.49 -0.91 -0.52
C LEU A 134 7.86 -1.58 0.70
N VAL A 135 7.07 -0.84 1.48
CA VAL A 135 6.60 -1.25 2.82
C VAL A 135 5.08 -1.43 2.91
N GLY A 136 4.34 -0.98 1.90
CA GLY A 136 2.90 -1.16 1.87
C GLY A 136 2.24 -0.54 0.66
N LEU A 137 0.91 -0.60 0.69
CA LEU A 137 0.03 0.00 -0.29
C LEU A 137 -0.88 1.01 0.38
N ALA A 138 -1.28 2.05 -0.35
CA ALA A 138 -2.38 2.88 0.07
C ALA A 138 -3.43 2.94 -1.03
N PHE A 139 -4.67 2.69 -0.65
CA PHE A 139 -5.82 2.94 -1.49
C PHE A 139 -6.37 4.30 -1.20
N GLY A 140 -6.86 5.00 -2.21
CA GLY A 140 -7.59 6.22 -1.97
C GLY A 140 -8.48 6.64 -3.11
N ARG A 141 -9.29 7.64 -2.80
CA ARG A 141 -10.25 8.24 -3.72
C ARG A 141 -10.34 9.74 -3.48
N SER A 142 -10.65 10.45 -4.55
CA SER A 142 -10.89 11.88 -4.55
C SER A 142 -12.13 12.13 -5.37
N LEU A 143 -13.18 12.62 -4.72
CA LEU A 143 -14.50 12.87 -5.29
C LEU A 143 -14.89 14.34 -5.11
N ALA A 144 -15.62 14.89 -6.07
CA ALA A 144 -16.28 16.18 -5.93
C ALA A 144 -17.68 16.01 -5.32
N THR A 145 -18.27 17.10 -4.83
CA THR A 145 -19.49 17.11 -4.01
C THR A 145 -20.67 16.33 -4.60
N ASP A 146 -20.87 16.36 -5.91
CA ASP A 146 -22.03 15.73 -6.58
C ASP A 146 -21.61 14.51 -7.41
N THR A 147 -20.65 13.74 -6.90
CA THR A 147 -20.07 12.61 -7.63
C THR A 147 -20.14 11.31 -6.84
N SER A 148 -20.05 10.20 -7.57
CA SER A 148 -20.10 8.87 -7.00
C SER A 148 -19.08 7.94 -7.65
N LEU A 149 -18.58 7.01 -6.85
CA LEU A 149 -17.65 5.96 -7.25
C LEU A 149 -18.06 4.68 -6.54
N ASN A 150 -18.27 3.61 -7.30
CA ASN A 150 -18.38 2.26 -6.79
C ASN A 150 -17.05 1.53 -6.99
N LEU A 151 -16.51 0.97 -5.92
CA LEU A 151 -15.39 0.04 -5.98
C LEU A 151 -15.86 -1.32 -5.46
N ASP A 152 -15.61 -2.38 -6.22
CA ASP A 152 -16.02 -3.74 -5.86
C ASP A 152 -14.93 -4.76 -6.20
N ASN A 153 -15.02 -5.93 -5.56
CA ASN A 153 -14.13 -7.06 -5.76
C ASN A 153 -12.65 -6.65 -5.60
N ILE A 154 -12.31 -5.92 -4.54
CA ILE A 154 -10.92 -5.52 -4.30
C ILE A 154 -10.18 -6.70 -3.69
N MET A 155 -9.25 -7.29 -4.45
CA MET A 155 -8.55 -8.51 -4.03
C MET A 155 -7.04 -8.39 -4.17
N PHE A 156 -6.32 -8.99 -3.22
CA PHE A 156 -4.87 -9.07 -3.20
C PHE A 156 -4.39 -10.52 -3.26
N ASN A 157 -3.29 -10.77 -3.97
CA ASN A 157 -2.63 -12.07 -4.04
C ASN A 157 -1.12 -11.90 -4.13
N ALA A 158 -0.39 -12.62 -3.29
CA ALA A 158 1.06 -12.64 -3.30
C ALA A 158 1.64 -14.06 -3.27
N GLY A 159 0.96 -15.00 -3.94
CA GLY A 159 1.39 -16.39 -4.12
C GLY A 159 0.65 -17.41 -3.26
N SER A 160 -0.19 -16.98 -2.31
CA SER A 160 -1.02 -17.85 -1.45
C SER A 160 -2.48 -17.97 -1.90
N GLY A 161 -2.87 -17.29 -2.98
CA GLY A 161 -4.26 -17.18 -3.42
C GLY A 161 -4.82 -15.78 -3.20
N TRP A 162 -6.06 -15.57 -3.64
CA TRP A 162 -6.73 -14.26 -3.55
C TRP A 162 -7.39 -14.07 -2.19
N VAL A 163 -7.23 -12.86 -1.64
CA VAL A 163 -7.83 -12.41 -0.38
C VAL A 163 -8.53 -11.08 -0.61
N ASP A 164 -9.74 -10.95 -0.07
CA ASP A 164 -10.55 -9.74 -0.22
C ASP A 164 -10.09 -8.60 0.69
N ILE A 165 -10.20 -7.37 0.19
CA ILE A 165 -9.97 -6.11 0.92
C ILE A 165 -11.30 -5.34 1.00
N ASN A 166 -12.24 -5.91 1.76
CA ASN A 166 -13.61 -5.39 1.89
C ASN A 166 -13.68 -3.94 2.43
N SER A 167 -12.64 -3.46 3.11
CA SER A 167 -12.56 -2.10 3.64
C SER A 167 -12.50 -1.00 2.57
N GLU A 168 -12.18 -1.34 1.32
CA GLU A 168 -12.18 -0.41 0.18
C GLU A 168 -13.41 -0.54 -0.72
N GLU A 169 -14.31 -1.48 -0.43
CA GLU A 169 -15.49 -1.75 -1.25
C GLU A 169 -16.69 -0.88 -0.89
N GLY A 170 -17.53 -0.63 -1.88
CA GLY A 170 -18.83 0.01 -1.73
C GLY A 170 -19.03 1.25 -2.60
N LEU A 171 -20.23 1.82 -2.46
CA LEU A 171 -20.62 3.04 -3.13
C LEU A 171 -20.23 4.25 -2.27
N PHE A 172 -19.34 5.06 -2.83
CA PHE A 172 -18.89 6.31 -2.23
C PHE A 172 -19.57 7.47 -2.94
N THR A 173 -20.21 8.35 -2.17
CA THR A 173 -20.93 9.53 -2.66
C THR A 173 -20.45 10.77 -1.94
N GLY A 174 -20.52 11.92 -2.62
CA GLY A 174 -20.19 13.20 -2.00
C GLY A 174 -18.75 13.61 -2.27
N GLY A 175 -18.40 14.79 -1.76
CA GLY A 175 -17.06 15.35 -1.90
C GLY A 175 -16.10 14.85 -0.84
N GLY A 176 -14.84 14.64 -1.21
CA GLY A 176 -13.80 14.33 -0.23
C GLY A 176 -12.59 13.64 -0.79
N PHE A 177 -11.52 13.66 0.01
CA PHE A 177 -10.34 12.85 -0.19
C PHE A 177 -10.26 11.83 0.94
N THR A 178 -10.13 10.56 0.59
CA THR A 178 -9.90 9.49 1.57
C THR A 178 -8.76 8.63 1.10
N LYS A 179 -7.97 8.14 2.06
CA LYS A 179 -6.83 7.28 1.81
C LYS A 179 -6.66 6.32 2.99
N THR A 180 -6.63 5.04 2.70
CA THR A 180 -6.40 3.97 3.67
C THR A 180 -5.06 3.31 3.37
N TYR A 181 -4.24 3.11 4.40
CA TYR A 181 -2.94 2.47 4.25
C TYR A 181 -2.94 1.04 4.81
N TYR A 182 -2.28 0.16 4.05
CA TYR A 182 -2.07 -1.24 4.32
C TYR A 182 -0.57 -1.53 4.35
N ALA A 183 -0.07 -1.98 5.50
CA ALA A 183 1.31 -2.45 5.63
C ALA A 183 1.45 -3.87 5.09
N PHE A 184 2.59 -4.15 4.50
CA PHE A 184 2.98 -5.52 4.19
C PHE A 184 3.39 -6.27 5.45
N ASN A 185 2.84 -7.47 5.63
CA ASN A 185 3.25 -8.41 6.67
C ASN A 185 3.73 -9.71 6.01
N GLY A 186 5.01 -10.03 6.20
CA GLY A 186 5.68 -11.17 5.57
C GLY A 186 6.90 -10.75 4.75
N THR A 187 7.51 -11.73 4.08
CA THR A 187 8.64 -11.47 3.17
C THR A 187 8.11 -10.85 1.88
N MET A 188 8.73 -9.75 1.43
CA MET A 188 8.33 -9.10 0.18
C MET A 188 8.53 -10.04 -1.01
N THR A 189 7.44 -10.29 -1.74
CA THR A 189 7.39 -11.12 -2.94
C THR A 189 6.73 -10.35 -4.08
N ASP A 190 6.62 -10.98 -5.24
CA ASP A 190 5.72 -10.52 -6.28
C ASP A 190 4.29 -10.52 -5.73
N TRP A 191 3.49 -9.54 -6.16
CA TRP A 191 2.09 -9.46 -5.77
C TRP A 191 1.25 -8.84 -6.88
N VAL A 192 -0.05 -9.12 -6.79
CA VAL A 192 -1.08 -8.62 -7.66
C VAL A 192 -2.23 -8.11 -6.80
N LEU A 193 -2.76 -6.96 -7.18
CA LEU A 193 -3.90 -6.31 -6.59
C LEU A 193 -4.86 -5.95 -7.70
N ARG A 194 -6.14 -6.27 -7.56
CA ARG A 194 -7.14 -6.04 -8.60
C ARG A 194 -8.44 -5.55 -8.02
N GLY A 195 -9.28 -5.01 -8.89
CA GLY A 195 -10.58 -4.50 -8.52
C GLY A 195 -11.42 -4.14 -9.74
N THR A 196 -12.67 -3.80 -9.44
CA THR A 196 -13.60 -3.20 -10.40
C THR A 196 -13.96 -1.81 -9.92
N ALA A 197 -14.01 -0.85 -10.85
CA ALA A 197 -14.40 0.53 -10.58
C ALA A 197 -15.48 0.99 -11.55
N ASN A 198 -16.43 1.78 -11.04
CA ASN A 198 -17.48 2.43 -11.82
C ASN A 198 -17.80 3.80 -11.21
N PHE A 199 -17.94 4.84 -12.02
CA PHE A 199 -18.45 6.15 -11.63
C PHE A 199 -19.86 6.29 -12.21
N PRO A 200 -20.90 5.93 -11.43
CA PRO A 200 -22.27 5.87 -11.94
C PRO A 200 -22.88 7.27 -12.18
N ALA A 201 -22.42 8.28 -11.45
CA ALA A 201 -22.86 9.67 -11.60
C ALA A 201 -21.76 10.69 -11.26
N GLY A 202 -21.76 11.82 -11.97
CA GLY A 202 -20.93 12.99 -11.67
C GLY A 202 -20.70 13.89 -12.89
N THR A 203 -20.70 15.21 -12.70
CA THR A 203 -20.61 16.15 -13.82
C THR A 203 -19.27 16.87 -13.93
N THR A 204 -18.33 16.63 -13.01
CA THR A 204 -17.11 17.42 -12.94
C THR A 204 -16.13 17.17 -14.08
N THR A 205 -15.52 18.25 -14.53
CA THR A 205 -14.40 18.26 -15.47
C THR A 205 -13.08 18.35 -14.68
N GLY A 206 -12.11 17.48 -14.98
CA GLY A 206 -10.80 17.41 -14.30
C GLY A 206 -10.56 16.13 -13.49
N ASP A 207 -9.50 16.13 -12.66
CA ASP A 207 -9.05 14.98 -11.86
C ASP A 207 -9.84 14.80 -10.53
N SER A 208 -11.01 15.42 -10.41
CA SER A 208 -11.81 15.44 -9.17
C SER A 208 -12.70 14.22 -8.97
N MET A 209 -12.75 13.29 -9.93
CA MET A 209 -13.39 11.98 -9.80
C MET A 209 -12.37 10.88 -10.10
N ARG A 210 -11.68 10.40 -9.06
CA ARG A 210 -10.64 9.38 -9.23
C ARG A 210 -10.58 8.41 -8.06
N PHE A 211 -10.11 7.21 -8.37
CA PHE A 211 -9.53 6.28 -7.41
C PHE A 211 -8.05 6.09 -7.74
N PHE A 212 -7.27 5.72 -6.74
CA PHE A 212 -5.86 5.47 -6.92
C PHE A 212 -5.35 4.40 -5.97
N VAL A 213 -4.29 3.73 -6.39
CA VAL A 213 -3.50 2.85 -5.55
C VAL A 213 -2.06 3.30 -5.58
N GLU A 214 -1.45 3.41 -4.41
CA GLU A 214 -0.09 3.85 -4.22
C GLU A 214 0.78 2.75 -3.64
N GLY A 215 1.98 2.58 -4.19
CA GLY A 215 3.08 1.92 -3.49
C GLY A 215 3.75 2.91 -2.56
N VAL A 216 3.99 2.51 -1.31
CA VAL A 216 4.60 3.37 -0.29
C VAL A 216 5.98 2.84 0.04
N GLN A 217 7.01 3.68 -0.08
CA GLN A 217 8.35 3.37 0.40
C GLN A 217 8.60 4.02 1.76
N ALA A 218 9.39 3.38 2.62
CA ALA A 218 9.84 3.96 3.87
C ALA A 218 11.26 3.49 4.22
N VAL A 219 11.94 4.27 5.05
CA VAL A 219 13.20 3.87 5.69
C VAL A 219 12.84 2.84 6.77
N PRO A 220 13.46 1.65 6.81
CA PRO A 220 13.39 0.80 7.99
C PRO A 220 13.91 1.61 9.20
N GLU A 221 13.12 1.77 10.27
CA GLU A 221 13.50 2.65 11.38
C GLU A 221 14.96 2.37 11.81
N PRO A 222 15.80 3.40 12.02
CA PRO A 222 17.23 3.25 12.28
C PRO A 222 17.57 2.26 13.42
N GLY A 223 16.66 2.07 14.38
CA GLY A 223 16.79 1.06 15.44
C GLY A 223 16.92 -0.37 14.93
N THR A 224 16.29 -0.70 13.79
CA THR A 224 16.31 -2.03 13.16
C THR A 224 17.65 -2.33 12.49
N MET A 225 18.24 -1.32 11.84
CA MET A 225 19.56 -1.40 11.20
C MET A 225 20.69 -1.52 12.23
N VAL A 226 20.60 -0.78 13.34
CA VAL A 226 21.58 -0.86 14.45
C VAL A 226 21.49 -2.20 15.18
N ALA A 227 20.30 -2.76 15.37
CA ALA A 227 20.11 -4.07 15.99
C ALA A 227 20.70 -5.22 15.14
N LEU A 228 20.54 -5.17 13.80
CA LEU A 228 21.17 -6.12 12.88
C LEU A 228 22.70 -5.98 12.85
N GLY A 229 23.22 -4.74 12.85
CA GLY A 229 24.65 -4.47 12.91
C GLY A 229 25.31 -4.95 14.22
N LEU A 230 24.65 -4.72 15.36
CA LEU A 230 25.11 -5.21 16.67
C LEU A 230 24.97 -6.73 16.82
N GLY A 231 23.92 -7.33 16.26
CA GLY A 231 23.73 -8.79 16.23
C GLY A 231 24.83 -9.51 15.45
N LEU A 232 25.20 -8.99 14.27
CA LEU A 232 26.32 -9.49 13.47
C LEU A 232 27.67 -9.26 14.16
N ALA A 233 27.88 -8.10 14.78
CA ALA A 233 29.10 -7.82 15.54
C ALA A 233 29.25 -8.75 16.76
N ALA A 234 28.15 -9.04 17.48
CA ALA A 234 28.15 -9.97 18.60
C ALA A 234 28.42 -11.42 18.16
N MET A 235 27.86 -11.85 17.02
CA MET A 235 28.13 -13.17 16.44
C MET A 235 29.56 -13.31 15.91
N ALA A 236 30.10 -12.27 15.25
CA ALA A 236 31.49 -12.23 14.83
C ALA A 236 32.48 -12.29 16.02
N ARG A 237 32.12 -11.64 17.14
CA ARG A 237 32.92 -11.68 18.38
C ARG A 237 32.87 -13.04 19.08
N ARG A 238 31.76 -13.78 18.97
CA ARG A 238 31.68 -15.19 19.46
C ARG A 238 32.52 -16.14 18.62
N LYS A 239 32.53 -16.02 17.29
CA LYS A 239 33.37 -16.87 16.42
C LYS A 239 34.87 -16.68 16.68
N ARG A 240 35.34 -15.46 16.97
CA ARG A 240 36.76 -15.22 17.34
C ARG A 240 37.17 -15.87 18.67
N LYS A 241 36.25 -16.09 19.62
CA LYS A 241 36.56 -16.78 20.88
C LYS A 241 36.59 -18.30 20.76
N ALA A 242 35.98 -18.87 19.72
CA ALA A 242 35.95 -20.31 19.48
C ALA A 242 37.17 -20.84 18.70
N GLN A 243 37.94 -19.98 18.04
CA GLN A 243 39.19 -20.35 17.34
C GLN A 243 40.47 -20.18 18.17
N VAL A 244 40.36 -19.79 19.45
CA VAL A 244 41.51 -19.62 20.38
C VAL A 244 41.43 -20.64 21.52
N ARG A 245 41.01 -21.87 21.22
CA ARG A 245 41.13 -23.03 22.11
C ARG A 245 41.78 -24.18 21.38
#